data_AF-A0A4Q5LR87-F1
#
_entry.id   AF-A0A4Q5LR87-F1
#
_cell.length_a   1.000
_cell.length_b   1.000
_cell.length_c   1.000
_cell.angle_alpha   90.00
_cell.angle_beta   90.00
_cell.angle_gamma   90.00
#
_symmetry.space_group_name_H-M   'P 1'
#
loop_
_entity.id
_entity.type
_entity.pdbx_description
1 polymer ?
#
loop_
_entity_poly.entity_id
_entity_poly.type
_entity_poly.pdbx_seq_one_letter_code
_entity_poly.pdbx_strand_id
1 'polypeptide(L)'
;MQELQEPFDVLVNGVVYAVFPEEDNVYTIFKAGAEFGKIEKDTGNVWLKLHPETETPMFDNDAEVDAIGQAIINYVPEEDDEDDEDFE
;
A
#
# COMPACT_ATOMS: atom_id res chain seq x y z
N MET A 1 -0.97 17.03 -11.76
CA MET A 1 -0.83 16.97 -10.29
C MET A 1 -0.66 15.50 -9.99
N GLN A 2 0.39 15.09 -9.26
CA GLN A 2 0.41 13.70 -8.79
C GLN A 2 -0.68 13.64 -7.73
N GLU A 3 -1.75 12.89 -7.98
CA GLU A 3 -2.77 12.61 -6.97
C GLU A 3 -2.10 11.74 -5.91
N LEU A 4 -1.71 12.37 -4.80
CA LEU A 4 -1.33 11.65 -3.59
C LEU A 4 -2.57 10.86 -3.19
N GLN A 5 -2.52 9.55 -3.37
CA GLN A 5 -3.56 8.66 -2.91
C GLN A 5 -3.73 8.87 -1.40
N GLU A 6 -4.97 8.95 -0.91
CA GLU A 6 -5.20 9.03 0.53
C GLU A 6 -4.73 7.75 1.21
N PRO A 7 -4.28 7.80 2.47
CA PRO A 7 -3.92 6.59 3.20
C PRO A 7 -5.14 5.69 3.39
N PHE A 8 -4.94 4.39 3.22
CA PHE A 8 -6.00 3.38 3.25
C PHE A 8 -5.57 2.13 4.00
N ASP A 9 -6.56 1.38 4.48
CA ASP A 9 -6.32 0.11 5.18
C ASP A 9 -6.53 -1.07 4.23
N VAL A 10 -5.62 -2.04 4.27
CA VAL A 10 -5.72 -3.32 3.54
C VAL A 10 -5.79 -4.50 4.50
N LEU A 11 -6.65 -5.46 4.19
CA LEU A 11 -6.76 -6.71 4.94
C LEU A 11 -5.94 -7.80 4.24
N VAL A 12 -4.85 -8.22 4.86
CA VAL A 12 -3.95 -9.25 4.31
C VAL A 12 -3.85 -10.40 5.31
N ASN A 13 -4.21 -11.61 4.88
CA ASN A 13 -4.21 -12.81 5.74
C ASN A 13 -4.96 -12.65 7.08
N GLY A 14 -6.01 -11.81 7.12
CA GLY A 14 -6.78 -11.53 8.33
C GLY A 14 -6.15 -10.51 9.29
N VAL A 15 -5.07 -9.86 8.88
CA VAL A 15 -4.43 -8.75 9.61
C VAL A 15 -4.70 -7.44 8.85
N VAL A 16 -5.08 -6.39 9.57
CA VAL A 16 -5.30 -5.06 9.00
C VAL A 16 -3.97 -4.30 8.99
N TYR A 17 -3.59 -3.83 7.80
CA TYR A 17 -2.41 -3.01 7.58
C TYR A 17 -2.84 -1.64 7.09
N ALA A 18 -2.40 -0.58 7.77
CA ALA A 18 -2.60 0.77 7.30
C ALA A 18 -1.46 1.14 6.34
N VAL A 19 -1.82 1.57 5.13
CA VAL A 19 -0.93 1.92 4.04
C VAL A 19 -0.96 3.42 3.84
N PHE A 20 0.21 4.04 3.94
CA PHE A 20 0.42 5.45 3.71
C PHE A 20 1.27 5.61 2.45
N PRO A 21 0.66 5.86 1.28
CA PRO A 21 1.40 6.16 0.07
C PRO A 21 2.17 7.48 0.26
N GLU A 22 3.46 7.45 -0.06
CA GLU A 22 4.36 8.60 -0.08
C GLU A 22 4.75 8.94 -1.54
N GLU A 23 5.72 9.83 -1.70
CA GLU A 23 6.31 10.13 -3.00
C GLU A 23 7.21 8.98 -3.49
N ASP A 24 7.58 8.97 -4.77
CA ASP A 24 8.52 8.00 -5.37
C ASP A 24 8.09 6.51 -5.32
N ASN A 25 6.78 6.21 -5.22
CA ASN A 25 6.26 4.84 -5.10
C ASN A 25 6.67 4.13 -3.79
N VAL A 26 6.93 4.92 -2.74
CA VAL A 26 7.16 4.42 -1.39
C VAL A 26 5.82 4.39 -0.64
N TYR A 27 5.62 3.38 0.18
CA TYR A 27 4.41 3.16 0.98
C TYR A 27 4.82 2.80 2.40
N THR A 28 4.44 3.61 3.39
CA THR A 28 4.67 3.31 4.79
C THR A 28 3.55 2.40 5.33
N ILE A 29 3.93 1.31 5.99
CA ILE A 29 3.00 0.28 6.45
C ILE A 29 2.95 0.23 7.98
N PHE A 30 1.75 0.23 8.55
CA PHE A 30 1.51 -0.02 9.96
C PHE A 30 0.69 -1.29 10.16
N LYS A 31 1.17 -2.19 11.01
CA LYS A 31 0.51 -3.45 11.35
C LYS A 31 -0.08 -3.35 12.75
N ALA A 32 -1.41 -3.38 12.86
CA ALA A 32 -2.12 -3.32 14.15
C ALA A 32 -1.67 -2.17 15.08
N GLY A 33 -1.34 -1.01 14.50
CA GLY A 33 -0.88 0.18 15.23
C GLY A 33 0.63 0.20 15.56
N ALA A 34 1.41 -0.80 15.14
CA ALA A 34 2.86 -0.79 15.18
C ALA A 34 3.43 -0.50 13.78
N GLU A 35 4.48 0.34 13.70
CA GLU A 35 5.19 0.59 12.46
C GLU A 35 5.85 -0.72 11.97
N PHE A 36 5.42 -1.20 10.81
CA PHE A 36 6.01 -2.40 10.20
C PHE A 36 7.28 -2.04 9.39
N GLY A 37 7.26 -0.86 8.80
CA GLY A 37 8.33 -0.30 7.96
C GLY A 37 7.78 0.27 6.66
N LYS A 38 8.67 0.70 5.79
CA LYS A 38 8.33 1.21 4.46
C LYS A 38 8.58 0.16 3.40
N ILE A 39 7.78 0.17 2.34
CA ILE A 39 7.95 -0.68 1.16
C ILE A 39 7.97 0.21 -0.09
N GLU A 40 8.82 -0.12 -1.05
CA GLU A 40 8.95 0.56 -2.33
C GLU A 40 8.50 -0.40 -3.43
N LYS A 41 7.70 0.12 -4.36
CA LYS A 41 7.32 -0.61 -5.56
C LYS A 41 8.41 -0.45 -6.63
N ASP A 42 9.19 -1.50 -6.83
CA ASP A 42 10.24 -1.53 -7.86
C ASP A 42 9.67 -1.81 -9.26
N THR A 43 10.52 -1.66 -10.25
CA THR A 43 10.26 -1.87 -11.68
C THR A 43 10.06 -3.35 -11.99
N GLY A 44 8.86 -3.88 -11.73
CA GLY A 44 8.53 -5.26 -12.10
C GLY A 44 7.41 -5.92 -11.29
N ASN A 45 6.54 -5.15 -10.64
CA ASN A 45 5.57 -5.65 -9.65
C ASN A 45 6.23 -6.32 -8.44
N VAL A 46 7.49 -6.00 -8.18
CA VAL A 46 8.22 -6.47 -7.00
C VAL A 46 8.13 -5.41 -5.92
N TRP A 47 7.86 -5.84 -4.70
CA TRP A 47 7.78 -4.99 -3.53
C TRP A 47 9.02 -5.21 -2.67
N LEU A 48 9.75 -4.13 -2.42
CA LEU A 48 10.99 -4.17 -1.64
C LEU A 48 10.80 -3.43 -0.33
N LYS A 49 11.17 -4.05 0.78
CA LYS A 49 11.11 -3.37 2.08
C LYS A 49 12.28 -2.41 2.21
N LEU A 50 12.07 -1.16 2.57
CA LEU A 50 13.15 -0.23 2.85
C LEU A 50 13.67 -0.42 4.28
N HIS A 51 14.98 -0.27 4.45
CA HIS A 51 15.61 -0.32 5.76
C HIS A 51 15.23 0.94 6.57
N PRO A 52 14.82 0.82 7.85
CA PRO A 52 14.31 1.95 8.63
C PRO A 52 15.36 3.04 8.92
N GLU A 53 16.64 2.69 8.96
CA GLU A 53 17.71 3.66 9.27
C GLU A 53 18.39 4.25 8.02
N THR A 54 18.38 3.52 6.91
CA THR A 54 19.16 3.87 5.71
C THR A 54 18.30 4.08 4.48
N GLU A 55 17.00 3.78 4.58
CA GLU A 55 16.02 3.88 3.49
C GLU A 55 16.45 3.12 2.23
N THR A 56 17.33 2.13 2.39
CA THR A 56 17.82 1.30 1.29
C THR A 56 16.92 0.10 1.09
N PRO A 57 16.60 -0.29 -0.16
CA PRO A 57 15.80 -1.47 -0.44
C PRO A 57 16.51 -2.74 0.06
N MET A 58 15.83 -3.42 0.97
CA MET A 58 16.18 -4.73 1.47
C MET A 58 15.56 -5.78 0.58
N PHE A 59 16.42 -6.59 -0.03
CA PHE A 59 16.03 -7.77 -0.81
C PHE A 59 15.84 -8.99 0.09
N ASP A 60 15.24 -8.79 1.26
CA ASP A 60 14.72 -9.91 2.04
C ASP A 60 13.41 -10.33 1.36
N ASN A 61 13.35 -11.56 0.87
CA ASN A 61 12.21 -12.10 0.14
C ASN A 61 11.04 -12.35 1.11
N ASP A 62 10.46 -11.26 1.60
CA ASP A 62 9.48 -11.25 2.66
C ASP A 62 8.08 -11.43 2.06
N ALA A 63 7.55 -12.64 2.17
CA ALA A 63 6.23 -12.98 1.64
C ALA A 63 5.11 -12.08 2.21
N GLU A 64 5.31 -11.49 3.39
CA GLU A 64 4.38 -10.52 3.96
C GLU A 64 4.38 -9.20 3.17
N VAL A 65 5.57 -8.72 2.79
CA VAL A 65 5.74 -7.49 1.97
C VAL A 65 5.11 -7.67 0.60
N ASP A 66 5.38 -8.80 -0.06
CA ASP A 66 4.76 -9.12 -1.34
C ASP A 66 3.22 -9.17 -1.21
N ALA A 67 2.69 -9.79 -0.16
CA ALA A 67 1.24 -9.88 0.05
C ALA A 67 0.59 -8.51 0.28
N ILE A 68 1.23 -7.63 1.08
CA ILE A 68 0.79 -6.24 1.28
C ILE A 68 0.83 -5.48 -0.04
N GLY A 69 1.93 -5.59 -0.77
CA GLY A 69 2.10 -4.94 -2.07
C GLY A 69 1.05 -5.37 -3.10
N GLN A 70 0.72 -6.66 -3.16
CA GLN A 70 -0.37 -7.16 -3.99
C GLN A 70 -1.74 -6.60 -3.54
N ALA A 71 -1.98 -6.51 -2.23
CA ALA A 71 -3.21 -5.93 -1.71
C ALA A 71 -3.34 -4.43 -2.05
N ILE A 72 -2.23 -3.69 -2.04
CA ILE A 72 -2.17 -2.28 -2.47
C ILE A 72 -2.52 -2.15 -3.96
N ILE A 73 -1.98 -3.01 -4.83
CA ILE A 73 -2.28 -2.98 -6.27
C ILE A 73 -3.74 -3.33 -6.54
N ASN A 74 -4.28 -4.30 -5.79
CA ASN A 74 -5.66 -4.73 -5.91
C ASN A 74 -6.63 -3.82 -5.14
N TYR A 75 -6.13 -2.85 -4.37
CA TYR A 75 -6.97 -1.87 -3.71
C TYR A 75 -7.55 -0.95 -4.78
N VAL A 76 -8.78 -1.26 -5.15
CA VAL A 76 -9.63 -0.37 -5.92
C VAL A 76 -10.32 0.50 -4.87
N PRO A 77 -10.04 1.82 -4.80
CA PRO A 77 -10.90 2.69 -3.99
C PRO A 77 -12.32 2.43 -4.48
N GLU A 78 -13.27 2.18 -3.57
CA GLU A 78 -14.68 2.13 -3.97
C GLU A 78 -14.92 3.41 -4.77
N GLU A 79 -15.22 3.27 -6.07
CA GLU A 79 -15.83 4.38 -6.77
C GLU A 79 -17.08 4.65 -5.94
N ASP A 80 -17.18 5.83 -5.32
CA ASP A 80 -18.47 6.33 -4.88
C ASP A 80 -19.40 6.06 -6.07
N ASP A 81 -20.37 5.18 -5.90
CA ASP A 81 -21.49 4.98 -6.82
C ASP A 81 -22.28 6.30 -6.84
N GLU A 82 -21.72 7.36 -7.41
CA GLU A 82 -22.40 8.56 -7.88
C GLU A 82 -22.80 8.31 -9.33
N ASP A 83 -23.60 7.29 -9.60
CA ASP A 83 -24.42 7.29 -10.82
C ASP A 83 -25.70 6.48 -10.64
N ASP A 84 -26.78 7.14 -11.09
CA ASP A 84 -28.13 6.66 -11.35
C ASP A 84 -29.13 6.55 -10.17
N GLU A 85 -29.82 7.65 -9.89
CA GLU A 85 -31.30 7.68 -9.95
C GLU A 85 -31.79 9.11 -10.28
N ASP A 86 -31.43 9.61 -11.47
CA ASP A 86 -32.22 10.67 -12.14
C ASP A 86 -33.43 9.97 -12.78
N PHE A 87 -34.50 9.77 -12.01
CA PHE A 87 -35.80 9.33 -12.54
C PHE A 87 -36.73 10.55 -12.66
N GLU A 88 -37.07 10.88 -13.91
CA GLU A 88 -38.08 11.89 -14.33
C GLU A 88 -39.44 11.78 -13.61
#